data_AF-A0A1F9QSD9-F1
#
_entry.id   AF-A0A1F9QSD9-F1
#
_cell.length_a   1.000
_cell.length_b   1.000
_cell.length_c   1.000
_cell.angle_alpha   90.00
_cell.angle_beta   90.00
_cell.angle_gamma   90.00
#
_symmetry.space_group_name_H-M   'P 1'
#
loop_
_entity.id
_entity.type
_entity.pdbx_description
1 polymer ?
#
loop_
_entity_poly.entity_id
_entity_poly.type
_entity_poly.pdbx_seq_one_letter_code
_entity_poly.pdbx_strand_id
1 'polypeptide(L)'
;MKNEEPGYYNDSELERGAALTAVSYDLTQRAMVTSRMATVGGKAVTAEISGVATGKGEDGTVNMWLSSFRFKGRDGSMKKVPGVNAVARLAPRQGALETAKAIAAYVNTTRNAYKAKASGSRRKARVDIAFTGKNCLLA
;
A
#
# COMPACT_ATOMS: atom_id res chain seq x y z
N MET A 1 36.92 8.30 6.90
CA MET A 1 35.52 8.11 6.48
C MET A 1 35.56 7.34 5.16
N LYS A 2 34.90 6.19 5.06
CA LYS A 2 34.77 5.50 3.77
C LYS A 2 33.99 6.42 2.84
N ASN A 3 34.57 6.76 1.69
CA ASN A 3 33.87 7.43 0.61
C ASN A 3 32.80 6.47 0.10
N GLU A 4 31.58 6.59 0.65
CA GLU A 4 30.41 5.95 0.07
C GLU A 4 30.07 6.77 -1.18
N GLU A 5 30.55 6.33 -2.34
CA GLU A 5 29.94 6.73 -3.60
C GLU A 5 28.43 6.49 -3.45
N PRO A 6 27.57 7.50 -3.63
CA PRO A 6 26.14 7.32 -3.47
C PRO A 6 25.67 6.45 -4.64
N GLY A 7 25.71 5.13 -4.45
CA GLY A 7 25.45 4.20 -5.54
C GLY A 7 24.09 4.49 -6.15
N TYR A 8 24.08 4.54 -7.47
CA TYR A 8 22.89 4.85 -8.24
C TYR A 8 21.96 3.63 -8.28
N TYR A 9 20.65 3.83 -8.18
CA TYR A 9 19.72 2.78 -8.57
C TYR A 9 19.77 2.66 -10.08
N ASN A 10 20.16 1.51 -10.63
CA ASN A 10 19.99 1.31 -12.06
C ASN A 10 18.49 1.34 -12.42
N ASP A 11 18.18 1.60 -13.69
CA ASP A 11 16.79 1.77 -14.14
C ASP A 11 15.91 0.56 -13.82
N SER A 12 16.48 -0.65 -13.92
CA SER A 12 15.75 -1.87 -13.58
C SER A 12 15.37 -1.95 -12.09
N GLU A 13 16.20 -1.44 -11.19
CA GLU A 13 15.89 -1.37 -9.75
C GLU A 13 14.83 -0.31 -9.46
N LEU A 14 14.81 0.81 -10.20
CA LEU A 14 13.77 1.84 -10.06
C LEU A 14 12.38 1.34 -10.45
N GLU A 15 12.29 0.34 -11.34
CA GLU A 15 11.04 -0.30 -11.74
C GLU A 15 10.58 -1.40 -10.78
N ARG A 16 11.48 -1.96 -9.97
CA ARG A 16 11.10 -2.97 -8.97
C ARG A 16 10.16 -2.38 -7.93
N GLY A 17 9.23 -3.19 -7.48
CA GLY A 17 8.22 -2.73 -6.54
C GLY A 17 7.32 -3.83 -6.03
N ALA A 18 6.36 -3.41 -5.20
CA ALA A 18 5.31 -4.26 -4.70
C ALA A 18 4.05 -4.11 -5.54
N ALA A 19 3.46 -5.25 -5.92
CA ALA A 19 2.14 -5.29 -6.52
C ALA A 19 1.07 -5.13 -5.44
N LEU A 20 0.03 -4.35 -5.72
CA LEU A 20 -1.15 -4.22 -4.87
C LEU A 20 -2.27 -5.13 -5.35
N THR A 21 -2.81 -5.91 -4.42
CA THR A 21 -4.09 -6.61 -4.55
C THR A 21 -5.07 -5.98 -3.57
N ALA A 22 -6.29 -5.69 -4.01
CA ALA A 22 -7.36 -5.19 -3.14
C ALA A 22 -8.60 -6.06 -3.33
N VAL A 23 -9.23 -6.43 -2.22
CA VAL A 23 -10.46 -7.22 -2.18
C VAL A 23 -11.41 -6.59 -1.18
N SER A 24 -12.69 -6.52 -1.53
CA SER A 24 -13.74 -6.26 -0.55
C SER A 24 -14.60 -7.49 -0.41
N TYR A 25 -14.90 -7.84 0.84
CA TYR A 25 -15.82 -8.90 1.19
C TYR A 25 -17.24 -8.36 1.46
N ASP A 26 -17.41 -7.03 1.52
CA ASP A 26 -18.72 -6.39 1.66
C ASP A 26 -19.37 -6.25 0.28
N LEU A 27 -20.62 -6.69 0.15
CA LEU A 27 -21.33 -6.71 -1.13
C LEU A 27 -21.67 -5.30 -1.67
N THR A 28 -21.65 -4.29 -0.81
CA THR A 28 -22.10 -2.93 -1.10
C THR A 28 -20.97 -1.91 -1.18
N GLN A 29 -19.77 -2.27 -0.73
CA GLN A 29 -18.55 -1.49 -0.88
C GLN A 29 -17.57 -2.25 -1.78
N ARG A 30 -17.06 -1.61 -2.83
CA ARG A 30 -16.12 -2.22 -3.78
C ARG A 30 -14.73 -1.66 -3.56
N ALA A 31 -13.71 -2.49 -3.78
CA ALA A 31 -12.31 -2.10 -3.84
C ALA A 31 -11.73 -2.48 -5.21
N MET A 32 -11.07 -1.53 -5.88
CA MET A 32 -10.51 -1.73 -7.22
C MET A 32 -9.12 -1.12 -7.32
N VAL A 33 -8.13 -1.88 -7.77
CA VAL A 33 -6.78 -1.37 -8.02
C VAL A 33 -6.73 -0.65 -9.35
N THR A 34 -6.27 0.60 -9.35
CA THR A 34 -6.16 1.48 -10.54
C THR A 34 -4.71 1.73 -10.95
N SER A 35 -3.76 1.68 -10.00
CA SER A 35 -2.31 1.61 -10.27
C SER A 35 -1.74 0.44 -9.47
N ARG A 36 -1.13 -0.53 -10.17
CA ARG A 36 -0.83 -1.85 -9.61
C ARG A 36 0.49 -1.97 -8.89
N MET A 37 1.48 -1.10 -9.13
CA MET A 37 2.84 -1.30 -8.62
C MET A 37 3.41 -0.05 -7.94
N ALA A 38 3.88 -0.23 -6.70
CA ALA A 38 4.59 0.80 -5.93
C ALA A 38 6.09 0.55 -6.05
N THR A 39 6.81 1.43 -6.73
CA THR A 39 8.19 1.17 -7.15
C THR A 39 9.23 1.89 -6.32
N VAL A 40 10.48 1.41 -6.36
CA VAL A 40 11.64 2.09 -5.78
C VAL A 40 11.82 3.49 -6.35
N GLY A 41 11.50 3.68 -7.64
CA GLY A 41 11.51 4.98 -8.33
C GLY A 41 10.41 5.95 -7.91
N GLY A 42 9.58 5.62 -6.91
CA GLY A 42 8.63 6.55 -6.30
C GLY A 42 7.23 6.54 -6.92
N LYS A 43 6.95 5.61 -7.85
CA LYS A 43 5.57 5.40 -8.31
C LYS A 43 4.75 4.79 -7.18
N ALA A 44 3.55 5.33 -6.95
CA ALA A 44 2.61 4.79 -5.97
C ALA A 44 1.66 3.76 -6.60
N VAL A 45 1.19 2.83 -5.77
CA VAL A 45 -0.06 2.11 -6.07
C VAL A 45 -1.26 2.95 -5.68
N THR A 46 -2.36 2.72 -6.38
CA THR A 46 -3.64 3.38 -6.08
C THR A 46 -4.74 2.35 -6.11
N ALA A 47 -5.56 2.32 -5.06
CA ALA A 47 -6.83 1.62 -5.05
C ALA A 47 -7.98 2.60 -4.82
N GLU A 48 -9.08 2.35 -5.49
CA GLU A 48 -10.33 3.06 -5.34
C GLU A 48 -11.30 2.22 -4.50
N ILE A 49 -11.94 2.89 -3.53
CA ILE A 49 -13.02 2.33 -2.74
C ILE A 49 -14.30 3.07 -3.12
N SER A 50 -15.38 2.35 -3.35
CA SER A 50 -16.68 2.95 -3.71
C SER A 50 -17.83 2.27 -2.99
N GLY A 51 -18.91 3.02 -2.75
CA GLY A 51 -20.09 2.54 -2.04
C GLY A 51 -20.06 2.83 -0.54
N VAL A 52 -21.07 2.30 0.15
CA VAL A 52 -21.31 2.48 1.59
C VAL A 52 -21.57 1.11 2.18
N ALA A 53 -20.79 0.73 3.18
CA ALA A 53 -20.78 -0.62 3.72
C ALA A 53 -22.07 -0.98 4.47
N THR A 54 -22.41 -2.27 4.45
CA THR A 54 -23.45 -2.84 5.31
C THR A 54 -22.90 -3.32 6.66
N GLY A 55 -21.61 -3.70 6.69
CA GLY A 55 -20.85 -3.95 7.93
C GLY A 55 -21.33 -5.17 8.72
N LYS A 56 -21.36 -6.36 8.10
CA LYS A 56 -21.78 -7.62 8.75
C LYS A 56 -20.63 -8.64 8.79
N GLY A 57 -20.26 -9.12 9.97
CA GLY A 57 -19.34 -10.26 10.14
C GLY A 57 -17.94 -10.08 9.52
N GLU A 58 -17.28 -11.19 9.17
CA GLU A 58 -16.02 -11.18 8.41
C GLU A 58 -16.21 -10.67 6.97
N ASP A 59 -17.45 -10.76 6.47
CA ASP A 59 -17.90 -10.18 5.19
C ASP A 59 -17.93 -8.64 5.21
N GLY A 60 -17.68 -8.01 6.35
CA GLY A 60 -17.59 -6.56 6.48
C GLY A 60 -16.16 -6.06 6.36
N THR A 61 -15.34 -6.53 5.43
CA THR A 61 -13.93 -6.11 5.32
C THR A 61 -13.52 -5.61 3.94
N VAL A 62 -12.54 -4.70 3.94
CA VAL A 62 -11.72 -4.36 2.77
C VAL A 62 -10.28 -4.68 3.12
N ASN A 63 -9.64 -5.50 2.28
CA ASN A 63 -8.26 -5.94 2.46
C ASN A 63 -7.40 -5.43 1.31
N MET A 64 -6.19 -4.99 1.64
CA MET A 64 -5.19 -4.54 0.68
C MET A 64 -3.84 -5.19 0.99
N TRP A 65 -3.32 -5.94 0.02
CA TRP A 65 -2.06 -6.65 0.13
C TRP A 65 -1.01 -6.08 -0.81
N LEU A 66 0.14 -5.72 -0.25
CA LEU A 66 1.36 -5.41 -0.97
C LEU A 66 2.28 -6.63 -0.93
N SER A 67 2.71 -7.10 -2.10
CA SER A 67 3.66 -8.20 -2.19
C SER A 67 5.03 -7.83 -1.60
N SER A 68 5.76 -8.82 -1.07
CA SER A 68 7.17 -8.63 -0.76
C SER A 68 7.99 -8.57 -2.04
N PHE A 69 9.09 -7.82 -2.05
CA PHE A 69 10.05 -7.85 -3.15
C PHE A 69 11.48 -7.63 -2.65
N ARG A 70 12.46 -7.83 -3.53
CA ARG A 70 13.86 -7.52 -3.28
C ARG A 70 14.35 -6.51 -4.30
N PHE A 71 15.29 -5.67 -3.89
CA PHE A 71 15.96 -4.72 -4.77
C PHE A 71 17.40 -4.49 -4.29
N LYS A 72 18.28 -4.07 -5.18
CA LYS A 72 19.64 -3.66 -4.85
C LYS A 72 19.63 -2.22 -4.36
N GLY A 73 20.05 -2.01 -3.12
CA GLY A 73 20.18 -0.70 -2.50
C GLY A 73 21.27 0.15 -3.15
N ARG A 74 21.25 1.45 -2.86
CA ARG A 74 22.33 2.38 -3.25
C ARG A 74 23.69 1.99 -2.70
N ASP A 75 23.72 1.36 -1.53
CA ASP A 75 24.91 0.80 -0.91
C ASP A 75 25.41 -0.49 -1.58
N GLY A 76 24.78 -0.91 -2.68
CA GLY A 76 25.07 -2.14 -3.41
C GLY A 76 24.56 -3.42 -2.73
N SER A 77 24.04 -3.33 -1.50
CA SER A 77 23.51 -4.47 -0.78
C SER A 77 22.12 -4.86 -1.28
N MET A 78 21.79 -6.15 -1.23
CA MET A 78 20.42 -6.59 -1.49
C MET A 78 19.54 -6.27 -0.29
N LYS A 79 18.44 -5.58 -0.55
CA LYS A 79 17.40 -5.26 0.43
C LYS A 79 16.16 -6.11 0.15
N LYS A 80 15.50 -6.54 1.22
CA LYS A 80 14.20 -7.21 1.19
C LYS A 80 13.15 -6.27 1.78
N VAL A 81 12.07 -6.08 1.05
CA VAL A 81 10.88 -5.37 1.50
C VAL A 81 9.82 -6.39 1.89
N PRO A 82 9.44 -6.50 3.16
CA PRO A 82 8.33 -7.35 3.59
C PRO A 82 7.02 -6.91 2.93
N GLY A 83 6.13 -7.88 2.71
CA GLY A 83 4.77 -7.58 2.28
C GLY A 83 3.97 -6.90 3.40
N VAL A 84 2.91 -6.21 3.02
CA VAL A 84 1.99 -5.56 3.96
C VAL A 84 0.58 -6.07 3.69
N ASN A 85 -0.14 -6.44 4.75
CA ASN A 85 -1.55 -6.80 4.70
C ASN A 85 -2.36 -5.79 5.53
N ALA A 86 -2.96 -4.81 4.87
CA ALA A 86 -3.82 -3.82 5.52
C ALA A 86 -5.28 -4.26 5.45
N VAL A 87 -5.90 -4.43 6.61
CA VAL A 87 -7.30 -4.85 6.74
C VAL A 87 -8.10 -3.75 7.41
N ALA A 88 -9.17 -3.30 6.75
CA ALA A 88 -10.17 -2.40 7.32
C ALA A 88 -11.45 -3.19 7.61
N ARG A 89 -11.81 -3.29 8.89
CA ARG A 89 -13.14 -3.73 9.31
C ARG A 89 -14.14 -2.59 9.10
N LEU A 90 -15.29 -2.91 8.54
CA LEU A 90 -16.31 -1.97 8.13
C LEU A 90 -17.45 -1.95 9.14
N ALA A 91 -17.76 -0.77 9.67
CA ALA A 91 -18.99 -0.55 10.40
C ALA A 91 -20.18 -0.40 9.43
N PRO A 92 -21.41 -0.72 9.88
CA PRO A 92 -22.60 -0.39 9.11
C PRO A 92 -22.65 1.09 8.73
N ARG A 93 -23.03 1.38 7.48
CA ARG A 93 -23.11 2.74 6.89
C ARG A 93 -21.77 3.46 6.74
N GLN A 94 -20.64 2.79 6.97
CA GLN A 94 -19.31 3.35 6.79
C GLN A 94 -19.09 3.74 5.33
N GLY A 95 -18.64 4.98 5.12
CA GLY A 95 -18.37 5.51 3.79
C GLY A 95 -17.03 5.04 3.22
N ALA A 96 -16.88 5.11 1.90
CA ALA A 96 -15.63 4.79 1.20
C ALA A 96 -14.43 5.58 1.75
N LEU A 97 -14.59 6.87 2.08
CA LEU A 97 -13.49 7.69 2.64
C LEU A 97 -13.07 7.22 4.04
N GLU A 98 -14.00 6.79 4.87
CA GLU A 98 -13.69 6.25 6.20
C GLU A 98 -12.91 4.95 6.07
N THR A 99 -13.33 4.06 5.17
CA THR A 99 -12.58 2.83 4.85
C THR A 99 -11.18 3.14 4.31
N ALA A 100 -11.06 4.08 3.37
CA ALA A 100 -9.78 4.48 2.80
C ALA A 100 -8.84 5.02 3.89
N LYS A 101 -9.36 5.84 4.82
CA LYS A 101 -8.62 6.35 5.98
C LYS A 101 -8.18 5.22 6.92
N ALA A 102 -9.04 4.23 7.18
CA ALA A 102 -8.69 3.08 8.02
C ALA A 102 -7.53 2.26 7.42
N ILE A 103 -7.56 1.99 6.12
CA ILE A 103 -6.45 1.33 5.41
C ILE A 103 -5.18 2.20 5.50
N ALA A 104 -5.28 3.49 5.18
CA ALA A 104 -4.11 4.37 5.20
C ALA A 104 -3.51 4.47 6.62
N ALA A 105 -4.35 4.51 7.65
CA ALA A 105 -3.91 4.46 9.04
C ALA A 105 -3.16 3.17 9.34
N TYR A 106 -3.68 2.00 8.95
CA TYR A 106 -2.99 0.71 9.15
C TYR A 106 -1.61 0.69 8.50
N VAL A 107 -1.51 1.14 7.24
CA VAL A 107 -0.22 1.20 6.53
C VAL A 107 0.74 2.18 7.22
N ASN A 108 0.22 3.27 7.79
CA ASN A 108 1.06 4.30 8.41
C ASN A 108 1.48 4.00 9.86
N THR A 109 0.73 3.17 10.60
CA THR A 109 1.01 2.82 12.00
C THR A 109 2.10 1.75 12.13
N THR A 110 2.25 0.89 11.13
CA THR A 110 3.27 -0.15 11.12
C THR A 110 4.62 0.44 10.69
N ARG A 111 5.73 0.03 11.34
CA ARG A 111 7.11 0.36 10.91
C ARG A 111 7.46 -0.44 9.65
N ASN A 112 6.77 -0.16 8.55
CA ASN A 112 6.97 -0.79 7.26
C ASN A 112 7.67 0.18 6.28
N ALA A 113 7.84 -0.26 5.03
CA ALA A 113 8.54 0.48 3.99
C ALA A 113 7.66 1.45 3.18
N TYR A 114 6.41 1.66 3.57
CA TYR A 114 5.40 2.37 2.82
C TYR A 114 4.76 3.50 3.63
N LYS A 115 4.17 4.45 2.91
CA LYS A 115 3.26 5.46 3.46
C LYS A 115 2.03 5.54 2.59
N ALA A 116 0.88 5.74 3.23
CA ALA A 116 -0.40 5.80 2.56
C ALA A 116 -1.12 7.12 2.81
N LYS A 117 -1.87 7.57 1.81
CA LYS A 117 -2.78 8.72 1.90
C LYS A 117 -4.16 8.32 1.40
N ALA A 118 -5.19 8.77 2.11
CA ALA A 118 -6.57 8.62 1.70
C ALA A 118 -7.14 9.97 1.23
N SER A 119 -7.95 9.95 0.18
CA SER A 119 -8.64 11.14 -0.33
C SER A 119 -9.98 10.79 -0.98
N GLY A 120 -10.83 11.79 -1.20
CA GLY A 120 -12.12 11.63 -1.86
C GLY A 120 -13.32 11.92 -0.95
N SER A 121 -14.41 11.18 -1.17
CA SER A 121 -15.74 11.45 -0.63
C SER A 121 -16.37 10.22 0.04
N ARG A 122 -17.52 10.41 0.68
CA ARG A 122 -18.27 9.33 1.34
C ARG A 122 -18.59 8.15 0.40
N ARG A 123 -18.88 8.40 -0.87
CA ARG A 123 -19.29 7.33 -1.82
C ARG A 123 -18.15 6.81 -2.68
N LYS A 124 -17.05 7.55 -2.77
CA LYS A 124 -15.93 7.23 -3.65
C LYS A 124 -14.66 7.85 -3.11
N ALA A 125 -13.67 7.03 -2.80
CA ALA A 125 -12.41 7.43 -2.20
C ALA A 125 -11.24 6.68 -2.83
N ARG A 126 -10.04 7.21 -2.65
CA ARG A 126 -8.78 6.62 -3.12
C ARG A 126 -7.82 6.43 -1.96
N VAL A 127 -7.04 5.37 -2.06
CA VAL A 127 -5.87 5.08 -1.22
C VAL A 127 -4.65 5.04 -2.13
N ASP A 128 -3.73 5.97 -1.92
CA ASP A 128 -2.44 5.99 -2.59
C ASP A 128 -1.38 5.48 -1.62
N ILE A 129 -0.60 4.47 -2.01
CA ILE A 129 0.47 3.90 -1.18
C ILE A 129 1.80 3.99 -1.92
N ALA A 130 2.74 4.71 -1.32
CA ALA A 130 4.07 4.95 -1.88
C ALA A 130 5.14 4.22 -1.07
N PHE A 131 6.12 3.66 -1.79
CA PHE A 131 7.34 3.14 -1.18
C PHE A 131 8.22 4.28 -0.68
N THR A 132 8.87 4.10 0.46
CA THR A 132 9.67 5.14 1.13
C THR A 132 11.15 4.82 1.25
N GLY A 133 11.57 3.60 0.90
CA GLY A 133 12.96 3.16 1.11
C GLY A 133 13.37 2.91 2.56
N LYS A 134 12.46 3.07 3.52
CA LYS A 134 12.74 2.91 4.97
C LYS A 134 12.36 1.51 5.46
N ASN A 135 12.89 1.12 6.62
CA ASN A 135 12.55 -0.14 7.31
C ASN A 135 12.65 -1.40 6.41
N CYS A 136 13.55 -1.36 5.42
CA CYS A 136 13.88 -2.51 4.59
C CYS A 136 14.85 -3.40 5.34
N LEU A 137 14.71 -4.72 5.16
CA LEU A 137 15.60 -5.70 5.77
C LEU A 137 16.82 -5.93 4.86
N LEU A 138 17.96 -6.30 5.43
CA LEU A 138 19.04 -6.90 4.65
C LEU A 138 18.56 -8.29 4.17
N ALA A 139 18.76 -8.57 2.88
CA ALA A 139 18.27 -9.78 2.24
C ALA A 139 19.26 -10.93 2.31
#